data_AF-A0A6P2AHR6-F1
#
_entry.id   AF-A0A6P2AHR6-F1
#
_cell.length_a   1.000
_cell.length_b   1.000
_cell.length_c   1.000
_cell.angle_alpha   90.00
_cell.angle_beta   90.00
_cell.angle_gamma   90.00
#
_symmetry.space_group_name_H-M   'P 1'
#
loop_
_entity.id
_entity.type
_entity.pdbx_description
1 polymer ?
#
loop_
_entity_poly.entity_id
_entity_poly.type
_entity_poly.pdbx_seq_one_letter_code
_entity_poly.pdbx_strand_id
1 'polypeptide(L)'
;MNADELLRKYAAGERNFSRLDLHRADLIRFTLKEANLARCDLDWADLSGADLRGANLKGAYLNSARLLGAKLIRVNLQGADLSGADLTWVNLDGANLSGADLSEANLTQASLDNVNLSGANLTKANLTNVNLSGANLSLANLSYSNLTGVDLSDANLTRANLHQANLSNVDLSDANLNQADLSKSVLRQADLQDATLQEANLTKANLRGANLSGSILQDLKLSLVTLSELNLTISQQPNRVNLIGANLMGATLKGVSLRGAQMPYACLQSAHLEKASLVNATLLKVYLKKADLRGANLRGATLSGVNFTETIMPDASIHP
;
A
#
# COMPACT_ATOMS: atom_id res chain seq x y z
N MET A 1 1.30 -36.91 -13.63
CA MET A 1 1.81 -37.92 -12.65
C MET A 1 0.80 -37.98 -11.52
N ASN A 2 0.55 -39.14 -10.88
CA ASN A 2 -0.37 -39.16 -9.74
C ASN A 2 0.35 -38.85 -8.41
N ALA A 3 -0.40 -38.47 -7.39
CA ALA A 3 0.14 -38.05 -6.09
C ALA A 3 0.95 -39.15 -5.39
N ASP A 4 0.51 -40.41 -5.47
CA ASP A 4 1.22 -41.54 -4.86
C ASP A 4 2.59 -41.79 -5.47
N GLU A 5 2.70 -41.69 -6.80
CA GLU A 5 3.97 -41.82 -7.51
C GLU A 5 4.92 -40.67 -7.14
N LEU A 6 4.41 -39.44 -7.08
CA LEU A 6 5.17 -38.27 -6.64
C LEU A 6 5.75 -38.49 -5.22
N LEU A 7 4.91 -38.93 -4.28
CA LEU A 7 5.32 -39.17 -2.89
C LEU A 7 6.37 -40.28 -2.79
N ARG A 8 6.20 -41.38 -3.53
CA ARG A 8 7.17 -42.49 -3.57
C ARG A 8 8.52 -42.04 -4.12
N LYS A 9 8.52 -41.28 -5.21
CA LYS A 9 9.74 -40.72 -5.81
C LYS A 9 10.43 -39.75 -4.87
N TYR A 10 9.67 -38.86 -4.21
CA TYR A 10 10.22 -37.94 -3.21
C TYR A 10 10.86 -38.70 -2.03
N ALA A 11 10.18 -39.74 -1.52
CA ALA A 11 10.69 -40.60 -0.46
C ALA A 11 11.95 -41.38 -0.87
N ALA A 12 12.08 -41.74 -2.15
CA ALA A 12 13.28 -42.35 -2.73
C ALA A 12 14.45 -41.37 -2.93
N GLY A 13 14.28 -40.08 -2.59
CA GLY A 13 15.31 -39.06 -2.69
C GLY A 13 15.24 -38.22 -3.97
N GLU A 14 14.29 -38.47 -4.86
CA GLU A 14 14.09 -37.62 -6.03
C GLU A 14 13.62 -36.23 -5.58
N ARG A 15 14.19 -35.19 -6.18
CA ARG A 15 13.84 -33.79 -5.91
C ARG A 15 13.40 -33.03 -7.15
N ASN A 16 13.65 -33.55 -8.35
CA ASN A 16 13.31 -32.86 -9.58
C ASN A 16 11.98 -33.35 -10.16
N PHE A 17 10.95 -32.55 -9.95
CA PHE A 17 9.59 -32.78 -10.41
C PHE A 17 9.12 -31.66 -11.33
N SER A 18 10.05 -30.92 -11.95
CA SER A 18 9.69 -29.77 -12.79
C SER A 18 8.84 -30.19 -13.99
N ARG A 19 7.89 -29.32 -14.38
CA ARG A 19 6.99 -29.49 -15.54
C ARG A 19 6.06 -30.70 -15.47
N LEU A 20 5.82 -31.24 -14.28
CA LEU A 20 4.79 -32.26 -14.14
C LEU A 20 3.40 -31.66 -14.29
N ASP A 21 2.52 -32.44 -14.90
CA ASP A 21 1.08 -32.26 -14.79
C ASP A 21 0.61 -32.89 -13.47
N LEU A 22 0.20 -32.01 -12.56
CA LEU A 22 -0.40 -32.24 -11.26
C LEU A 22 -1.72 -31.46 -11.15
N HIS A 23 -2.39 -31.21 -12.28
CA HIS A 23 -3.67 -30.52 -12.33
C HIS A 23 -4.69 -31.24 -11.43
N ARG A 24 -5.35 -30.50 -10.52
CA ARG A 24 -6.30 -31.04 -9.53
C ARG A 24 -5.72 -32.13 -8.62
N ALA A 25 -4.41 -32.23 -8.49
CA ALA A 25 -3.81 -33.23 -7.61
C ALA A 25 -4.20 -32.96 -6.14
N ASP A 26 -4.49 -34.04 -5.41
CA ASP A 26 -4.62 -34.01 -3.96
C ASP A 26 -3.23 -34.25 -3.34
N LEU A 27 -2.65 -33.16 -2.83
CA LEU A 27 -1.33 -33.11 -2.19
C LEU A 27 -1.45 -32.63 -0.74
N ILE A 28 -2.62 -32.83 -0.12
CA ILE A 28 -2.90 -32.38 1.25
C ILE A 28 -1.85 -32.96 2.20
N ARG A 29 -1.20 -32.07 2.97
CA ARG A 29 -0.17 -32.40 3.97
C ARG A 29 1.06 -33.14 3.42
N PHE A 30 1.27 -33.13 2.10
CA PHE A 30 2.48 -33.69 1.53
C PHE A 30 3.72 -32.95 2.05
N THR A 31 4.80 -33.68 2.27
CA THR A 31 6.12 -33.08 2.54
C THR A 31 6.93 -33.09 1.25
N LEU A 32 7.20 -31.91 0.70
CA LEU A 32 7.90 -31.68 -0.56
C LEU A 32 8.97 -30.57 -0.38
N LYS A 33 9.61 -30.55 0.79
CA LYS A 33 10.69 -29.60 1.11
C LYS A 33 11.79 -29.68 0.06
N GLU A 34 12.27 -28.52 -0.36
CA GLU A 34 13.37 -28.37 -1.33
C GLU A 34 13.11 -29.09 -2.68
N ALA A 35 11.87 -29.51 -2.95
CA ALA A 35 11.51 -30.10 -4.23
C ALA A 35 11.53 -29.02 -5.32
N ASN A 36 12.05 -29.38 -6.48
CA ASN A 36 11.94 -28.58 -7.69
C ASN A 36 10.63 -28.93 -8.41
N LEU A 37 9.63 -28.08 -8.23
CA LEU A 37 8.30 -28.12 -8.86
C LEU A 37 8.15 -27.00 -9.90
N ALA A 38 9.27 -26.46 -10.42
CA ALA A 38 9.23 -25.35 -11.35
C ALA A 38 8.41 -25.69 -12.59
N ARG A 39 7.53 -24.76 -13.01
CA ARG A 39 6.66 -24.90 -14.18
C ARG A 39 5.73 -26.12 -14.16
N CYS A 40 5.42 -26.69 -12.99
CA CYS A 40 4.35 -27.68 -12.90
C CYS A 40 3.00 -27.02 -13.18
N ASP A 41 2.09 -27.81 -13.73
CA ASP A 41 0.66 -27.51 -13.68
C ASP A 41 0.13 -28.04 -12.35
N LEU A 42 -0.22 -27.13 -11.44
CA LEU A 42 -0.87 -27.35 -10.16
C LEU A 42 -2.21 -26.59 -10.11
N ASP A 43 -2.78 -26.27 -11.27
CA ASP A 43 -4.05 -25.57 -11.34
C ASP A 43 -5.12 -26.42 -10.64
N TRP A 44 -5.93 -25.77 -9.79
CA TRP A 44 -6.95 -26.44 -8.96
C TRP A 44 -6.44 -27.54 -8.02
N ALA A 45 -5.14 -27.71 -7.83
CA ALA A 45 -4.59 -28.68 -6.90
C ALA A 45 -4.89 -28.29 -5.45
N ASP A 46 -5.00 -29.30 -4.57
CA ASP A 46 -5.13 -29.09 -3.13
C ASP A 46 -3.79 -29.40 -2.44
N LEU A 47 -3.10 -28.36 -2.01
CA LEU A 47 -1.86 -28.41 -1.25
C LEU A 47 -2.07 -28.00 0.21
N SER A 48 -3.31 -28.10 0.73
CA SER A 48 -3.64 -27.67 2.09
C SER A 48 -2.75 -28.35 3.12
N GLY A 49 -2.09 -27.55 3.96
CA GLY A 49 -1.15 -28.03 4.99
C GLY A 49 0.13 -28.69 4.47
N ALA A 50 0.42 -28.64 3.17
CA ALA A 50 1.66 -29.19 2.61
C ALA A 50 2.89 -28.43 3.15
N ASP A 51 4.01 -29.14 3.26
CA ASP A 51 5.30 -28.60 3.68
C ASP A 51 6.23 -28.49 2.46
N LEU A 52 6.30 -27.28 1.90
CA LEU A 52 7.06 -26.91 0.70
C LEU A 52 8.20 -25.94 1.01
N ARG A 53 8.69 -25.95 2.25
CA ARG A 53 9.78 -25.06 2.67
C ARG A 53 10.99 -25.21 1.75
N GLY A 54 11.49 -24.09 1.24
CA GLY A 54 12.61 -24.03 0.31
C GLY A 54 12.34 -24.66 -1.06
N ALA A 55 11.12 -25.07 -1.38
CA ALA A 55 10.80 -25.63 -2.70
C ALA A 55 10.94 -24.57 -3.80
N ASN A 56 11.19 -25.04 -5.02
CA ASN A 56 11.24 -24.19 -6.21
C ASN A 56 9.97 -24.37 -7.03
N LEU A 57 9.05 -23.41 -6.95
CA LEU A 57 7.81 -23.32 -7.75
C LEU A 57 7.87 -22.19 -8.79
N LYS A 58 9.09 -21.80 -9.21
CA LYS A 58 9.27 -20.75 -10.21
C LYS A 58 8.47 -21.03 -11.48
N GLY A 59 7.60 -20.09 -11.85
CA GLY A 59 6.72 -20.18 -13.01
C GLY A 59 5.76 -21.37 -13.00
N ALA A 60 5.45 -21.93 -11.83
CA ALA A 60 4.38 -22.93 -11.70
C ALA A 60 3.00 -22.28 -11.90
N TYR A 61 2.05 -23.07 -12.41
CA TYR A 61 0.66 -22.69 -12.54
C TYR A 61 -0.09 -23.22 -11.33
N LEU A 62 -0.61 -22.33 -10.49
CA LEU A 62 -1.32 -22.58 -9.23
C LEU A 62 -2.68 -21.86 -9.28
N ASN A 63 -3.24 -21.67 -10.47
CA ASN A 63 -4.50 -20.96 -10.65
C ASN A 63 -5.60 -21.67 -9.86
N SER A 64 -6.30 -20.94 -9.00
CA SER A 64 -7.37 -21.48 -8.14
C SER A 64 -6.93 -22.67 -7.25
N ALA A 65 -5.63 -22.85 -7.02
CA ALA A 65 -5.12 -23.88 -6.13
C ALA A 65 -5.47 -23.55 -4.66
N ARG A 66 -5.62 -24.59 -3.84
CA ARG A 66 -5.86 -24.45 -2.39
C ARG A 66 -4.56 -24.71 -1.63
N LEU A 67 -4.05 -23.72 -0.94
CA LEU A 67 -2.82 -23.78 -0.14
C LEU A 67 -3.08 -23.45 1.34
N LEU A 68 -4.30 -23.69 1.80
CA LEU A 68 -4.76 -23.40 3.16
C LEU A 68 -3.77 -23.95 4.21
N GLY A 69 -3.15 -23.05 4.98
CA GLY A 69 -2.20 -23.43 6.03
C GLY A 69 -0.91 -24.11 5.55
N ALA A 70 -0.58 -24.06 4.25
CA ALA A 70 0.65 -24.63 3.73
C ALA A 70 1.90 -23.88 4.26
N LYS A 71 3.03 -24.58 4.35
CA LYS A 71 4.31 -24.02 4.79
C LYS A 71 5.18 -23.76 3.56
N LEU A 72 5.25 -22.49 3.16
CA LEU A 72 5.95 -21.98 1.99
C LEU A 72 7.16 -21.09 2.37
N ILE A 73 7.72 -21.26 3.58
CA ILE A 73 8.88 -20.49 4.05
C ILE A 73 10.04 -20.62 3.06
N ARG A 74 10.60 -19.47 2.62
CA ARG A 74 11.70 -19.37 1.65
C ARG A 74 11.44 -20.09 0.31
N VAL A 75 10.18 -20.28 -0.05
CA VAL A 75 9.81 -20.85 -1.36
C VAL A 75 10.17 -19.88 -2.48
N ASN A 76 10.55 -20.42 -3.65
CA ASN A 76 10.69 -19.61 -4.85
C ASN A 76 9.44 -19.72 -5.72
N LEU A 77 8.58 -18.70 -5.71
CA LEU A 77 7.37 -18.55 -6.52
C LEU A 77 7.53 -17.45 -7.59
N GLN A 78 8.78 -17.11 -7.96
CA GLN A 78 9.03 -16.08 -8.97
C GLN A 78 8.26 -16.36 -10.26
N GLY A 79 7.45 -15.39 -10.69
CA GLY A 79 6.63 -15.48 -11.91
C GLY A 79 5.63 -16.64 -11.92
N ALA A 80 5.31 -17.24 -10.78
CA ALA A 80 4.26 -18.23 -10.67
C ALA A 80 2.88 -17.56 -10.80
N ASP A 81 1.90 -18.33 -11.27
CA ASP A 81 0.52 -17.88 -11.41
C ASP A 81 -0.30 -18.46 -10.26
N LEU A 82 -0.61 -17.65 -9.26
CA LEU A 82 -1.47 -17.96 -8.12
C LEU A 82 -2.81 -17.22 -8.22
N SER A 83 -3.26 -16.87 -9.43
CA SER A 83 -4.51 -16.13 -9.59
C SER A 83 -5.69 -16.92 -9.02
N GLY A 84 -6.50 -16.25 -8.19
CA GLY A 84 -7.63 -16.86 -7.48
C GLY A 84 -7.28 -17.95 -6.45
N ALA A 85 -6.00 -18.15 -6.12
CA ALA A 85 -5.59 -19.17 -5.16
C ALA A 85 -6.07 -18.85 -3.73
N ASP A 86 -6.38 -19.89 -2.96
CA ASP A 86 -6.67 -19.78 -1.53
C ASP A 86 -5.38 -19.99 -0.72
N LEU A 87 -4.81 -18.88 -0.27
CA LEU A 87 -3.58 -18.80 0.53
C LEU A 87 -3.89 -18.46 2.00
N THR A 88 -5.13 -18.69 2.46
CA THR A 88 -5.51 -18.39 3.84
C THR A 88 -4.60 -19.15 4.82
N TRP A 89 -4.12 -18.48 5.87
CA TRP A 89 -3.22 -19.05 6.90
C TRP A 89 -1.87 -19.59 6.39
N VAL A 90 -1.49 -19.32 5.14
CA VAL A 90 -0.21 -19.79 4.60
C VAL A 90 0.96 -19.08 5.29
N ASN A 91 2.09 -19.77 5.44
CA ASN A 91 3.34 -19.10 5.83
C ASN A 91 4.26 -18.95 4.61
N LEU A 92 4.48 -17.72 4.18
CA LEU A 92 5.32 -17.29 3.06
C LEU A 92 6.55 -16.49 3.52
N ASP A 93 6.99 -16.65 4.78
CA ASP A 93 8.10 -15.87 5.33
C ASP A 93 9.37 -16.07 4.48
N GLY A 94 9.97 -14.95 4.04
CA GLY A 94 11.15 -14.92 3.17
C GLY A 94 10.94 -15.53 1.79
N ALA A 95 9.71 -15.77 1.34
CA ALA A 95 9.43 -16.27 0.00
C ALA A 95 9.76 -15.24 -1.08
N ASN A 96 10.09 -15.73 -2.28
CA ASN A 96 10.26 -14.90 -3.46
C ASN A 96 9.03 -15.03 -4.37
N LEU A 97 8.18 -14.02 -4.37
CA LEU A 97 6.98 -13.87 -5.22
C LEU A 97 7.18 -12.77 -6.29
N SER A 98 8.43 -12.40 -6.60
CA SER A 98 8.68 -11.36 -7.60
C SER A 98 8.05 -11.70 -8.95
N GLY A 99 7.26 -10.76 -9.50
CA GLY A 99 6.53 -10.92 -10.75
C GLY A 99 5.46 -12.01 -10.75
N ALA A 100 5.09 -12.59 -9.60
CA ALA A 100 4.01 -13.57 -9.52
C ALA A 100 2.64 -12.92 -9.75
N ASP A 101 1.70 -13.67 -10.30
CA ASP A 101 0.30 -13.28 -10.34
C ASP A 101 -0.42 -13.80 -9.09
N LEU A 102 -0.98 -12.90 -8.29
CA LEU A 102 -1.79 -13.16 -7.09
C LEU A 102 -3.15 -12.44 -7.23
N SER A 103 -3.57 -12.12 -8.46
CA SER A 103 -4.82 -11.42 -8.69
C SER A 103 -5.99 -12.25 -8.17
N GLU A 104 -6.91 -11.60 -7.46
CA GLU A 104 -8.07 -12.23 -6.83
C GLU A 104 -7.74 -13.32 -5.79
N ALA A 105 -6.46 -13.48 -5.41
CA ALA A 105 -6.05 -14.46 -4.41
C ALA A 105 -6.49 -14.04 -3.00
N ASN A 106 -6.76 -15.03 -2.15
CA ASN A 106 -7.10 -14.83 -0.75
C ASN A 106 -5.90 -15.12 0.16
N LEU A 107 -5.24 -14.08 0.66
CA LEU A 107 -4.11 -14.16 1.59
C LEU A 107 -4.51 -13.85 3.04
N THR A 108 -5.80 -13.91 3.38
CA THR A 108 -6.28 -13.58 4.73
C THR A 108 -5.49 -14.37 5.79
N GLN A 109 -4.94 -13.66 6.78
CA GLN A 109 -4.15 -14.23 7.88
C GLN A 109 -2.87 -14.98 7.43
N ALA A 110 -2.34 -14.70 6.23
CA ALA A 110 -1.05 -15.22 5.81
C ALA A 110 0.10 -14.52 6.55
N SER A 111 1.20 -15.25 6.79
CA SER A 111 2.47 -14.70 7.26
C SER A 111 3.37 -14.40 6.06
N LEU A 112 3.84 -13.16 5.92
CA LEU A 112 4.56 -12.66 4.75
C LEU A 112 5.81 -11.86 5.16
N ASP A 113 6.40 -12.19 6.31
CA ASP A 113 7.54 -11.45 6.84
C ASP A 113 8.74 -11.54 5.88
N ASN A 114 9.38 -10.40 5.57
CA ASN A 114 10.51 -10.31 4.64
C ASN A 114 10.23 -10.89 3.23
N VAL A 115 8.98 -10.92 2.78
CA VAL A 115 8.62 -11.41 1.45
C VAL A 115 9.08 -10.46 0.34
N ASN A 116 9.47 -11.02 -0.80
CA ASN A 116 9.70 -10.24 -2.02
C ASN A 116 8.50 -10.33 -2.97
N LEU A 117 7.71 -9.27 -3.05
CA LEU A 117 6.55 -9.09 -3.95
C LEU A 117 6.84 -8.08 -5.07
N SER A 118 8.11 -7.79 -5.37
CA SER A 118 8.45 -6.77 -6.37
C SER A 118 7.85 -7.11 -7.74
N GLY A 119 7.09 -6.17 -8.31
CA GLY A 119 6.41 -6.34 -9.60
C GLY A 119 5.30 -7.39 -9.61
N ALA A 120 4.88 -7.92 -8.46
CA ALA A 120 3.78 -8.89 -8.39
C ALA A 120 2.42 -8.23 -8.70
N ASN A 121 1.49 -9.01 -9.24
CA ASN A 121 0.12 -8.59 -9.48
C ASN A 121 -0.79 -9.04 -8.32
N LEU A 122 -1.18 -8.15 -7.43
CA LEU A 122 -2.14 -8.37 -6.33
C LEU A 122 -3.49 -7.70 -6.60
N THR A 123 -3.85 -7.50 -7.87
CA THR A 123 -5.11 -6.82 -8.24
C THR A 123 -6.31 -7.54 -7.61
N LYS A 124 -7.16 -6.81 -6.88
CA LYS A 124 -8.32 -7.35 -6.14
C LYS A 124 -8.00 -8.46 -5.12
N ALA A 125 -6.74 -8.68 -4.75
CA ALA A 125 -6.40 -9.66 -3.73
C ALA A 125 -6.98 -9.24 -2.36
N ASN A 126 -7.30 -10.23 -1.53
CA ASN A 126 -7.69 -10.01 -0.15
C ASN A 126 -6.50 -10.28 0.78
N LEU A 127 -5.96 -9.23 1.40
CA LEU A 127 -4.82 -9.29 2.31
C LEU A 127 -5.20 -8.93 3.75
N THR A 128 -6.49 -8.96 4.12
CA THR A 128 -6.90 -8.51 5.46
C THR A 128 -6.16 -9.23 6.60
N ASN A 129 -5.69 -8.44 7.58
CA ASN A 129 -4.94 -8.90 8.76
C ASN A 129 -3.65 -9.67 8.44
N VAL A 130 -2.93 -9.26 7.39
CA VAL A 130 -1.61 -9.79 7.04
C VAL A 130 -0.52 -8.89 7.63
N ASN A 131 0.61 -9.49 8.03
CA ASN A 131 1.85 -8.77 8.28
C ASN A 131 2.72 -8.72 7.01
N LEU A 132 2.94 -7.51 6.48
CA LEU A 132 3.83 -7.18 5.38
C LEU A 132 4.91 -6.16 5.80
N SER A 133 5.20 -6.07 7.10
CA SER A 133 6.28 -5.24 7.62
C SER A 133 7.61 -5.54 6.91
N GLY A 134 8.29 -4.49 6.47
CA GLY A 134 9.55 -4.57 5.72
C GLY A 134 9.47 -5.27 4.36
N ALA A 135 8.28 -5.63 3.86
CA ALA A 135 8.14 -6.33 2.59
C ALA A 135 8.57 -5.46 1.40
N ASN A 136 9.12 -6.10 0.36
CA ASN A 136 9.40 -5.43 -0.90
C ASN A 136 8.21 -5.55 -1.85
N LEU A 137 7.43 -4.48 -1.98
CA LEU A 137 6.29 -4.32 -2.88
C LEU A 137 6.56 -3.33 -4.02
N SER A 138 7.84 -3.02 -4.30
CA SER A 138 8.19 -2.08 -5.36
C SER A 138 7.63 -2.53 -6.71
N LEU A 139 7.05 -1.60 -7.47
CA LEU A 139 6.38 -1.87 -8.76
C LEU A 139 5.18 -2.84 -8.71
N ALA A 140 4.74 -3.28 -7.52
CA ALA A 140 3.62 -4.20 -7.41
C ALA A 140 2.29 -3.52 -7.79
N ASN A 141 1.36 -4.30 -8.34
CA ASN A 141 0.01 -3.85 -8.64
C ASN A 141 -0.98 -4.33 -7.58
N LEU A 142 -1.34 -3.46 -6.64
CA LEU A 142 -2.31 -3.69 -5.57
C LEU A 142 -3.66 -3.01 -5.87
N SER A 143 -3.94 -2.66 -7.13
CA SER A 143 -5.17 -1.95 -7.45
C SER A 143 -6.41 -2.75 -7.06
N TYR A 144 -7.43 -2.07 -6.53
CA TYR A 144 -8.67 -2.67 -6.03
C TYR A 144 -8.52 -3.73 -4.92
N SER A 145 -7.32 -3.91 -4.35
CA SER A 145 -7.09 -4.88 -3.27
C SER A 145 -7.71 -4.44 -1.94
N ASN A 146 -7.95 -5.41 -1.06
CA ASN A 146 -8.36 -5.15 0.32
C ASN A 146 -7.16 -5.32 1.27
N LEU A 147 -6.64 -4.21 1.76
CA LEU A 147 -5.51 -4.08 2.68
C LEU A 147 -5.97 -3.55 4.05
N THR A 148 -7.24 -3.76 4.42
CA THR A 148 -7.77 -3.26 5.70
C THR A 148 -7.02 -3.89 6.86
N GLY A 149 -6.46 -3.05 7.75
CA GLY A 149 -5.75 -3.49 8.95
C GLY A 149 -4.43 -4.22 8.69
N VAL A 150 -3.87 -4.10 7.49
CA VAL A 150 -2.57 -4.70 7.16
C VAL A 150 -1.45 -3.90 7.81
N ASP A 151 -0.43 -4.60 8.29
CA ASP A 151 0.84 -3.98 8.69
C ASP A 151 1.76 -3.90 7.48
N LEU A 152 2.05 -2.68 7.02
CA LEU A 152 3.00 -2.33 5.96
C LEU A 152 4.10 -1.41 6.52
N SER A 153 4.38 -1.45 7.83
CA SER A 153 5.45 -0.65 8.41
C SER A 153 6.79 -0.97 7.73
N ASP A 154 7.63 0.04 7.50
CA ASP A 154 8.94 -0.11 6.82
C ASP A 154 8.89 -0.71 5.39
N ALA A 155 7.71 -0.93 4.81
CA ALA A 155 7.58 -1.60 3.52
C ALA A 155 8.08 -0.71 2.37
N ASN A 156 8.69 -1.33 1.36
CA ASN A 156 9.06 -0.65 0.12
C ASN A 156 7.93 -0.74 -0.91
N LEU A 157 7.15 0.33 -1.06
CA LEU A 157 6.06 0.48 -2.02
C LEU A 157 6.43 1.43 -3.17
N THR A 158 7.73 1.64 -3.42
CA THR A 158 8.20 2.55 -4.48
C THR A 158 7.56 2.18 -5.81
N ARG A 159 6.89 3.15 -6.46
CA ARG A 159 6.19 2.99 -7.75
C ARG A 159 5.11 1.90 -7.76
N ALA A 160 4.60 1.48 -6.60
CA ALA A 160 3.48 0.54 -6.52
C ALA A 160 2.17 1.21 -7.01
N ASN A 161 1.28 0.40 -7.58
CA ASN A 161 -0.07 0.84 -7.95
C ASN A 161 -1.07 0.41 -6.88
N LEU A 162 -1.58 1.36 -6.10
CA LEU A 162 -2.59 1.22 -5.05
C LEU A 162 -3.93 1.85 -5.47
N HIS A 163 -4.17 2.03 -6.78
CA HIS A 163 -5.38 2.65 -7.31
C HIS A 163 -6.64 1.96 -6.78
N GLN A 164 -7.54 2.73 -6.16
CA GLN A 164 -8.79 2.21 -5.57
C GLN A 164 -8.62 1.08 -4.54
N ALA A 165 -7.41 0.90 -3.98
CA ALA A 165 -7.21 -0.04 -2.88
C ALA A 165 -7.91 0.45 -1.60
N ASN A 166 -8.40 -0.50 -0.79
CA ASN A 166 -8.89 -0.22 0.55
C ASN A 166 -7.77 -0.40 1.57
N LEU A 167 -7.25 0.71 2.07
CA LEU A 167 -6.16 0.85 3.03
C LEU A 167 -6.69 1.38 4.38
N SER A 168 -7.93 1.05 4.75
CA SER A 168 -8.51 1.52 6.02
C SER A 168 -7.79 0.88 7.21
N ASN A 169 -7.40 1.68 8.20
CA ASN A 169 -6.63 1.23 9.38
C ASN A 169 -5.31 0.52 9.06
N VAL A 170 -4.74 0.75 7.88
CA VAL A 170 -3.42 0.19 7.52
C VAL A 170 -2.33 0.89 8.34
N ASP A 171 -1.30 0.14 8.75
CA ASP A 171 -0.06 0.73 9.24
C ASP A 171 0.91 0.87 8.06
N LEU A 172 1.28 2.10 7.71
CA LEU A 172 2.27 2.47 6.70
C LEU A 172 3.39 3.30 7.35
N SER A 173 3.59 3.18 8.66
CA SER A 173 4.66 3.90 9.36
C SER A 173 6.03 3.58 8.76
N ASP A 174 6.85 4.60 8.55
CA ASP A 174 8.19 4.50 7.95
C ASP A 174 8.23 3.89 6.52
N ALA A 175 7.07 3.64 5.89
CA ALA A 175 7.00 3.03 4.57
C ALA A 175 7.47 3.97 3.46
N ASN A 176 8.08 3.40 2.41
CA ASN A 176 8.48 4.15 1.22
C ASN A 176 7.43 4.03 0.11
N LEU A 177 6.61 5.06 -0.05
CA LEU A 177 5.55 5.21 -1.05
C LEU A 177 5.95 6.15 -2.21
N ASN A 178 7.25 6.41 -2.41
CA ASN A 178 7.68 7.35 -3.43
C ASN A 178 7.20 6.90 -4.82
N GLN A 179 6.62 7.84 -5.57
CA GLN A 179 6.03 7.62 -6.90
C GLN A 179 4.90 6.58 -6.94
N ALA A 180 4.34 6.17 -5.80
CA ALA A 180 3.21 5.24 -5.77
C ALA A 180 1.91 5.92 -6.25
N ASP A 181 1.04 5.14 -6.90
CA ASP A 181 -0.29 5.60 -7.27
C ASP A 181 -1.33 5.17 -6.22
N LEU A 182 -1.67 6.05 -5.30
CA LEU A 182 -2.73 5.89 -4.31
C LEU A 182 -4.05 6.55 -4.74
N SER A 183 -4.24 6.85 -6.04
CA SER A 183 -5.41 7.61 -6.46
C SER A 183 -6.70 6.85 -6.21
N LYS A 184 -7.72 7.58 -5.71
CA LYS A 184 -9.03 7.05 -5.30
C LYS A 184 -8.97 5.95 -4.22
N SER A 185 -7.83 5.74 -3.57
CA SER A 185 -7.72 4.78 -2.46
C SER A 185 -8.46 5.26 -1.20
N VAL A 186 -8.76 4.32 -0.30
CA VAL A 186 -9.37 4.61 1.00
C VAL A 186 -8.32 4.43 2.09
N LEU A 187 -7.77 5.52 2.61
CA LEU A 187 -6.75 5.58 3.67
C LEU A 187 -7.35 6.06 5.00
N ARG A 188 -8.60 5.69 5.30
CA ARG A 188 -9.28 6.14 6.51
C ARG A 188 -8.56 5.56 7.73
N GLN A 189 -8.19 6.41 8.69
CA GLN A 189 -7.49 5.99 9.91
C GLN A 189 -6.18 5.22 9.64
N ALA A 190 -5.59 5.39 8.45
CA ALA A 190 -4.28 4.82 8.14
C ALA A 190 -3.20 5.54 8.94
N ASP A 191 -2.19 4.81 9.42
CA ASP A 191 -0.99 5.41 9.97
C ASP A 191 0.05 5.59 8.87
N LEU A 192 0.42 6.81 8.52
CA LEU A 192 1.51 7.12 7.59
C LEU A 192 2.61 7.92 8.30
N GLN A 193 2.78 7.69 9.61
CA GLN A 193 3.83 8.33 10.37
C GLN A 193 5.20 8.11 9.71
N ASP A 194 5.98 9.17 9.53
CA ASP A 194 7.36 9.14 9.02
C ASP A 194 7.53 8.50 7.61
N ALA A 195 6.43 8.14 6.94
CA ALA A 195 6.42 7.60 5.58
C ALA A 195 6.92 8.62 4.54
N THR A 196 7.52 8.12 3.46
CA THR A 196 7.95 8.96 2.33
C THR A 196 7.00 8.84 1.16
N LEU A 197 6.38 9.95 0.73
CA LEU A 197 5.39 10.00 -0.35
C LEU A 197 5.81 10.95 -1.48
N GLN A 198 7.11 11.06 -1.75
CA GLN A 198 7.63 11.97 -2.79
C GLN A 198 7.05 11.59 -4.14
N GLU A 199 6.50 12.55 -4.87
CA GLU A 199 5.85 12.37 -6.18
C GLU A 199 4.68 11.36 -6.19
N ALA A 200 4.17 10.93 -5.03
CA ALA A 200 3.06 10.00 -4.98
C ALA A 200 1.75 10.66 -5.46
N ASN A 201 0.87 9.84 -6.02
CA ASN A 201 -0.44 10.29 -6.49
C ASN A 201 -1.53 9.90 -5.51
N LEU A 202 -2.02 10.87 -4.74
CA LEU A 202 -3.16 10.68 -3.84
C LEU A 202 -4.45 11.27 -4.41
N THR A 203 -4.50 11.62 -5.69
CA THR A 203 -5.69 12.26 -6.30
C THR A 203 -6.97 11.51 -5.95
N LYS A 204 -7.96 12.20 -5.38
CA LYS A 204 -9.26 11.64 -4.92
C LYS A 204 -9.17 10.58 -3.82
N ALA A 205 -8.02 10.41 -3.16
CA ALA A 205 -7.91 9.51 -2.01
C ALA A 205 -8.68 10.07 -0.80
N ASN A 206 -9.10 9.15 0.08
CA ASN A 206 -9.77 9.49 1.33
C ASN A 206 -8.84 9.24 2.52
N LEU A 207 -8.26 10.31 3.08
CA LEU A 207 -7.35 10.26 4.22
C LEU A 207 -8.02 10.69 5.53
N ARG A 208 -9.35 10.54 5.65
CA ARG A 208 -10.05 10.94 6.87
C ARG A 208 -9.51 10.20 8.09
N GLY A 209 -9.02 10.94 9.08
CA GLY A 209 -8.45 10.37 10.31
C GLY A 209 -7.06 9.75 10.14
N ALA A 210 -6.44 9.84 8.96
CA ALA A 210 -5.09 9.33 8.77
C ALA A 210 -4.08 10.12 9.62
N ASN A 211 -3.03 9.44 10.07
CA ASN A 211 -1.87 10.05 10.70
C ASN A 211 -0.81 10.34 9.64
N LEU A 212 -0.36 11.58 9.51
CA LEU A 212 0.71 11.97 8.58
C LEU A 212 1.89 12.62 9.34
N SER A 213 1.97 12.44 10.66
CA SER A 213 3.05 13.03 11.47
C SER A 213 4.42 12.61 10.96
N GLY A 214 5.33 13.57 10.75
CA GLY A 214 6.71 13.26 10.34
C GLY A 214 6.91 12.85 8.88
N SER A 215 5.83 12.58 8.13
CA SER A 215 5.87 12.15 6.73
C SER A 215 6.49 13.18 5.78
N ILE A 216 7.16 12.70 4.72
CA ILE A 216 7.78 13.52 3.68
C ILE A 216 6.86 13.57 2.45
N LEU A 217 6.26 14.74 2.18
CA LEU A 217 5.17 14.93 1.19
C LEU A 217 5.56 15.80 -0.02
N GLN A 218 6.83 15.77 -0.44
CA GLN A 218 7.34 16.62 -1.52
C GLN A 218 6.72 16.25 -2.89
N ASP A 219 6.33 17.25 -3.68
CA ASP A 219 5.82 17.09 -5.05
C ASP A 219 4.60 16.15 -5.16
N LEU A 220 3.82 16.09 -4.08
CA LEU A 220 2.67 15.20 -3.94
C LEU A 220 1.42 15.73 -4.68
N LYS A 221 0.73 14.84 -5.41
CA LYS A 221 -0.53 15.16 -6.08
C LYS A 221 -1.72 14.88 -5.15
N LEU A 222 -2.35 15.93 -4.61
CA LEU A 222 -3.47 15.88 -3.66
C LEU A 222 -4.77 16.48 -4.22
N SER A 223 -4.95 16.49 -5.54
CA SER A 223 -6.16 17.02 -6.17
C SER A 223 -7.41 16.27 -5.69
N LEU A 224 -8.43 17.00 -5.23
CA LEU A 224 -9.72 16.45 -4.78
C LEU A 224 -9.62 15.44 -3.61
N VAL A 225 -8.59 15.56 -2.76
CA VAL A 225 -8.41 14.69 -1.60
C VAL A 225 -9.31 15.11 -0.43
N THR A 226 -9.81 14.12 0.30
CA THR A 226 -10.54 14.33 1.56
C THR A 226 -9.60 14.17 2.75
N LEU A 227 -9.35 15.25 3.49
CA LEU A 227 -8.43 15.31 4.64
C LEU A 227 -9.15 15.67 5.95
N SER A 228 -10.48 15.59 6.02
CA SER A 228 -11.22 15.91 7.25
C SER A 228 -10.70 15.09 8.43
N GLU A 229 -10.51 15.70 9.59
CA GLU A 229 -10.06 15.02 10.82
C GLU A 229 -8.65 14.42 10.72
N LEU A 230 -7.80 14.94 9.81
CA LEU A 230 -6.41 14.52 9.71
C LEU A 230 -5.66 14.82 11.02
N ASN A 231 -4.97 13.81 11.55
CA ASN A 231 -4.12 13.96 12.71
C ASN A 231 -2.70 14.32 12.26
N LEU A 232 -2.23 15.50 12.68
CA LEU A 232 -0.88 16.01 12.43
C LEU A 232 -0.16 16.31 13.74
N THR A 233 -0.48 15.60 14.83
CA THR A 233 0.06 15.88 16.16
C THR A 233 1.59 15.84 16.14
N ILE A 234 2.19 16.92 16.65
CA ILE A 234 3.63 17.16 16.59
C ILE A 234 4.32 16.26 17.61
N SER A 235 4.96 15.18 17.16
CA SER A 235 5.95 14.46 17.95
C SER A 235 7.24 15.30 18.01
N GLN A 236 7.41 16.06 19.09
CA GLN A 236 8.69 16.57 19.64
C GLN A 236 9.68 17.35 18.72
N GLN A 237 9.42 17.59 17.42
CA GLN A 237 10.32 18.36 16.53
C GLN A 237 9.60 19.46 15.71
N PRO A 238 10.21 20.65 15.49
CA PRO A 238 9.46 21.84 15.08
C PRO A 238 9.09 21.99 13.59
N ASN A 239 9.51 21.12 12.66
CA ASN A 239 9.44 21.42 11.21
C ASN A 239 9.22 20.18 10.31
N ARG A 240 8.01 19.57 10.23
CA ARG A 240 7.85 18.39 9.34
C ARG A 240 6.62 18.25 8.43
N VAL A 241 5.55 19.04 8.52
CA VAL A 241 4.54 19.02 7.42
C VAL A 241 5.07 19.86 6.26
N ASN A 242 5.87 19.22 5.40
CA ASN A 242 6.46 19.82 4.21
C ASN A 242 5.57 19.55 3.00
N LEU A 243 4.84 20.58 2.58
CA LEU A 243 3.96 20.60 1.41
C LEU A 243 4.54 21.52 0.32
N ILE A 244 5.88 21.62 0.23
CA ILE A 244 6.53 22.37 -0.86
C ILE A 244 6.05 21.83 -2.20
N GLY A 245 5.51 22.73 -3.05
CA GLY A 245 5.02 22.40 -4.39
C GLY A 245 3.75 21.55 -4.43
N ALA A 246 3.14 21.22 -3.27
CA ALA A 246 1.99 20.32 -3.22
C ALA A 246 0.79 20.87 -4.02
N ASN A 247 0.14 20.00 -4.80
CA ASN A 247 -1.08 20.36 -5.51
C ASN A 247 -2.32 19.93 -4.70
N LEU A 248 -2.87 20.88 -3.96
CA LEU A 248 -4.07 20.77 -3.11
C LEU A 248 -5.30 21.41 -3.77
N MET A 249 -5.32 21.52 -5.11
CA MET A 249 -6.44 22.13 -5.83
C MET A 249 -7.76 21.38 -5.53
N GLY A 250 -8.76 22.12 -5.07
CA GLY A 250 -10.08 21.56 -4.70
C GLY A 250 -10.04 20.62 -3.49
N ALA A 251 -8.94 20.55 -2.73
CA ALA A 251 -8.84 19.67 -1.58
C ALA A 251 -9.80 20.11 -0.46
N THR A 252 -10.36 19.15 0.27
CA THR A 252 -11.18 19.42 1.46
C THR A 252 -10.33 19.33 2.72
N LEU A 253 -9.97 20.49 3.27
CA LEU A 253 -9.10 20.73 4.42
C LEU A 253 -9.86 21.32 5.64
N LYS A 254 -11.19 21.19 5.64
CA LYS A 254 -12.05 21.74 6.69
C LYS A 254 -11.67 21.22 8.08
N GLY A 255 -11.37 22.13 8.99
CA GLY A 255 -11.00 21.84 10.38
C GLY A 255 -9.62 21.20 10.58
N VAL A 256 -8.80 21.06 9.53
CA VAL A 256 -7.47 20.43 9.62
C VAL A 256 -6.50 21.32 10.39
N SER A 257 -5.62 20.71 11.20
CA SER A 257 -4.54 21.39 11.89
C SER A 257 -3.24 21.36 11.07
N LEU A 258 -2.96 22.42 10.30
CA LEU A 258 -1.74 22.65 9.53
C LEU A 258 -0.75 23.56 10.29
N ARG A 259 -0.68 23.43 11.63
CA ARG A 259 0.16 24.28 12.47
C ARG A 259 1.64 24.08 12.14
N GLY A 260 2.36 25.17 11.82
CA GLY A 260 3.78 25.13 11.47
C GLY A 260 4.10 24.55 10.09
N ALA A 261 3.09 24.21 9.28
CA ALA A 261 3.29 23.59 7.99
C ALA A 261 4.06 24.51 7.04
N GLN A 262 4.99 23.93 6.26
CA GLN A 262 5.74 24.64 5.23
C GLN A 262 5.08 24.37 3.88
N MET A 263 4.50 25.39 3.25
CA MET A 263 3.82 25.28 1.97
C MET A 263 4.39 26.17 0.84
N PRO A 264 5.71 26.42 0.71
CA PRO A 264 6.23 27.16 -0.44
C PRO A 264 5.72 26.60 -1.77
N TYR A 265 5.23 27.46 -2.66
CA TYR A 265 4.77 27.10 -4.01
C TYR A 265 3.58 26.13 -4.07
N ALA A 266 2.89 25.86 -2.95
CA ALA A 266 1.72 25.00 -2.95
C ALA A 266 0.55 25.63 -3.75
N CYS A 267 -0.19 24.80 -4.47
CA CYS A 267 -1.42 25.20 -5.16
C CYS A 267 -2.64 24.78 -4.32
N LEU A 268 -3.35 25.75 -3.74
CA LEU A 268 -4.56 25.57 -2.94
C LEU A 268 -5.78 26.18 -3.64
N GLN A 269 -5.74 26.27 -4.99
CA GLN A 269 -6.84 26.85 -5.77
C GLN A 269 -8.15 26.12 -5.48
N SER A 270 -9.22 26.88 -5.18
CA SER A 270 -10.54 26.35 -4.85
C SER A 270 -10.55 25.35 -3.67
N ALA A 271 -9.53 25.34 -2.81
CA ALA A 271 -9.49 24.46 -1.65
C ALA A 271 -10.46 24.92 -0.55
N HIS A 272 -11.03 23.97 0.18
CA HIS A 272 -11.96 24.19 1.29
C HIS A 272 -11.20 24.13 2.62
N LEU A 273 -10.81 25.28 3.17
CA LEU A 273 -9.98 25.48 4.37
C LEU A 273 -10.81 25.97 5.58
N GLU A 274 -12.13 25.78 5.58
CA GLU A 274 -12.99 26.36 6.60
C GLU A 274 -12.60 25.84 7.99
N LYS A 275 -12.41 26.74 8.95
CA LYS A 275 -11.96 26.42 10.32
C LYS A 275 -10.61 25.70 10.40
N ALA A 276 -9.80 25.66 9.34
CA ALA A 276 -8.47 25.09 9.38
C ALA A 276 -7.54 25.93 10.29
N SER A 277 -6.62 25.28 11.00
CA SER A 277 -5.59 25.96 11.80
C SER A 277 -4.28 26.01 11.02
N LEU A 278 -3.93 27.20 10.53
CA LEU A 278 -2.67 27.52 9.84
C LEU A 278 -1.70 28.27 10.77
N VAL A 279 -1.83 28.10 12.08
CA VAL A 279 -1.02 28.80 13.09
C VAL A 279 0.47 28.55 12.81
N ASN A 280 1.27 29.62 12.73
CA ASN A 280 2.71 29.55 12.42
C ASN A 280 3.07 28.86 11.09
N ALA A 281 2.12 28.65 10.17
CA ALA A 281 2.42 28.06 8.87
C ALA A 281 3.17 29.05 7.96
N THR A 282 4.03 28.54 7.09
CA THR A 282 4.74 29.34 6.08
C THR A 282 4.08 29.16 4.73
N LEU A 283 3.43 30.21 4.21
CA LEU A 283 2.82 30.25 2.89
C LEU A 283 3.59 31.24 2.02
N LEU A 284 4.58 30.72 1.30
CA LEU A 284 5.40 31.50 0.36
C LEU A 284 4.97 31.17 -1.08
N LYS A 285 4.56 32.17 -1.86
CA LYS A 285 4.15 32.00 -3.27
C LYS A 285 3.05 30.94 -3.45
N VAL A 286 2.14 30.87 -2.48
CA VAL A 286 1.01 29.94 -2.49
C VAL A 286 -0.11 30.48 -3.38
N TYR A 287 -0.74 29.60 -4.16
CA TYR A 287 -1.87 29.96 -5.02
C TYR A 287 -3.20 29.61 -4.34
N LEU A 288 -3.85 30.58 -3.68
CA LEU A 288 -5.11 30.40 -2.94
C LEU A 288 -6.35 30.83 -3.73
N LYS A 289 -6.23 31.15 -5.02
CA LYS A 289 -7.34 31.66 -5.84
C LYS A 289 -8.63 30.84 -5.64
N LYS A 290 -9.76 31.51 -5.33
CA LYS A 290 -11.07 30.89 -5.06
C LYS A 290 -11.15 29.93 -3.86
N ALA A 291 -10.13 29.86 -3.01
CA ALA A 291 -10.18 29.04 -1.80
C ALA A 291 -11.16 29.62 -0.77
N ASP A 292 -11.63 28.76 0.13
CA ASP A 292 -12.54 29.14 1.22
C ASP A 292 -11.86 28.98 2.58
N LEU A 293 -11.41 30.09 3.18
CA LEU A 293 -10.75 30.13 4.48
C LEU A 293 -11.71 30.54 5.62
N ARG A 294 -13.04 30.49 5.46
CA ARG A 294 -13.96 30.98 6.49
C ARG A 294 -13.69 30.37 7.86
N GLY A 295 -13.43 31.23 8.85
CA GLY A 295 -13.08 30.84 10.21
C GLY A 295 -11.71 30.16 10.39
N ALA A 296 -10.85 30.14 9.37
CA ALA A 296 -9.50 29.61 9.48
C ALA A 296 -8.62 30.48 10.41
N ASN A 297 -7.74 29.85 11.18
CA ASN A 297 -6.83 30.51 12.10
C ASN A 297 -5.44 30.69 11.48
N LEU A 298 -5.11 31.92 11.08
CA LEU A 298 -3.83 32.30 10.47
C LEU A 298 -2.82 32.91 11.46
N ARG A 299 -3.04 32.79 12.79
CA ARG A 299 -2.19 33.47 13.78
C ARG A 299 -0.72 33.08 13.64
N GLY A 300 0.15 34.05 13.43
CA GLY A 300 1.59 33.84 13.27
C GLY A 300 2.00 33.19 11.94
N ALA A 301 1.05 32.98 11.01
CA ALA A 301 1.37 32.49 9.69
C ALA A 301 2.20 33.52 8.92
N THR A 302 3.23 33.06 8.22
CA THR A 302 4.02 33.90 7.32
C THR A 302 3.40 33.83 5.92
N LEU A 303 2.91 34.95 5.42
CA LEU A 303 2.26 35.08 4.11
C LEU A 303 3.12 35.98 3.23
N SER A 304 3.69 35.45 2.15
CA SER A 304 4.49 36.24 1.20
C SER A 304 4.27 35.77 -0.23
N GLY A 305 3.95 36.69 -1.16
CA GLY A 305 3.68 36.36 -2.56
C GLY A 305 2.44 35.46 -2.77
N VAL A 306 1.53 35.42 -1.81
CA VAL A 306 0.32 34.56 -1.86
C VAL A 306 -0.72 35.19 -2.79
N ASN A 307 -1.29 34.40 -3.69
CA ASN A 307 -2.40 34.85 -4.55
C ASN A 307 -3.74 34.59 -3.85
N PHE A 308 -4.41 35.67 -3.44
CA PHE A 308 -5.72 35.62 -2.80
C PHE A 308 -6.89 35.94 -3.74
N THR A 309 -6.72 36.02 -5.06
CA THR A 309 -7.79 36.41 -5.99
C THR A 309 -9.07 35.58 -5.78
N GLU A 310 -10.21 36.23 -5.58
CA GLU A 310 -11.51 35.61 -5.32
C GLU A 310 -11.55 34.67 -4.09
N THR A 311 -10.57 34.77 -3.19
CA THR A 311 -10.48 33.93 -1.98
C THR A 311 -11.45 34.44 -0.92
N ILE A 312 -12.18 33.53 -0.28
CA ILE A 312 -13.00 33.86 0.89
C ILE A 312 -12.10 33.82 2.12
N MET A 313 -11.92 34.96 2.78
CA MET A 313 -11.02 35.14 3.92
C MET A 313 -11.66 34.64 5.23
N PRO A 314 -10.90 34.53 6.34
CA PRO A 314 -11.42 34.05 7.63
C PRO A 314 -12.64 34.78 8.17
N ASP A 315 -12.77 36.07 7.87
CA ASP A 315 -13.91 36.93 8.24
C ASP A 315 -15.08 36.88 7.24
N ALA A 316 -15.02 35.98 6.26
CA ALA A 316 -15.94 35.82 5.15
C ALA A 316 -15.91 36.93 4.08
N SER A 317 -14.96 37.88 4.14
CA SER A 317 -14.73 38.82 3.04
C SER A 317 -14.16 38.10 1.82
N ILE A 318 -14.42 38.62 0.61
CA ILE A 318 -13.85 38.10 -0.63
C ILE A 318 -12.73 39.03 -1.05
N HIS A 319 -11.52 38.50 -1.16
CA HIS A 319 -10.37 39.26 -1.64
C HIS A 319 -10.46 39.43 -3.18
N PRO A 320 -10.22 40.65 -3.70
CA PRO A 320 -10.25 40.90 -5.15
C PRO A 320 -9.19 40.10 -5.91
#